data_AF-A0AAX2HAB3-F1
#
_entry.id   AF-A0AAX2HAB3-F1
#
_cell.length_a   1.000
_cell.length_b   1.000
_cell.length_c   1.000
_cell.angle_alpha   90.00
_cell.angle_beta   90.00
_cell.angle_gamma   90.00
#
_symmetry.space_group_name_H-M   'P 1'
#
loop_
_entity.id
_entity.type
_entity.pdbx_description
1 polymer ?
#
loop_
_entity_poly.entity_id
_entity_poly.type
_entity_poly.pdbx_seq_one_letter_code
_entity_poly.pdbx_strand_id
1 'polypeptide(L)'
;MAQRQTLRGGTLDEAIDALLAQMISLGVELAPISRPEVQRRLGLTSRATLGGDRGNRIESARIAQLKESGRDPDGARRRRSLEERIASLKTENAVLLRQRDLLFEALSAIAHNCLLNGLDVESIMAPLRNTHKST
;
A
#
# COMPACT_ATOMS: atom_id res chain seq x y z
N MET A 1 -12.93 -4.79 -28.29
CA MET A 1 -11.61 -5.43 -28.48
C MET A 1 -10.62 -4.36 -28.89
N ALA A 2 -9.77 -3.89 -27.97
CA ALA A 2 -8.83 -2.81 -28.26
C ALA A 2 -7.69 -3.31 -29.15
N GLN A 3 -7.42 -2.60 -30.24
CA GLN A 3 -6.32 -2.87 -31.18
C GLN A 3 -5.01 -3.03 -30.40
N ARG A 4 -4.40 -4.21 -30.47
CA ARG A 4 -3.03 -4.45 -30.01
C ARG A 4 -2.09 -3.72 -30.97
N GLN A 5 -1.87 -2.42 -30.73
CA GLN A 5 -0.82 -1.69 -31.42
C GLN A 5 0.52 -2.32 -31.05
N THR A 6 1.21 -2.90 -32.02
CA THR A 6 2.59 -3.35 -31.90
C THR A 6 3.47 -2.12 -31.68
N LEU A 7 3.62 -1.70 -30.42
CA LEU A 7 4.55 -0.65 -30.03
C LEU A 7 5.98 -1.12 -30.38
N ARG A 8 6.68 -0.38 -31.24
CA ARG A 8 8.04 -0.72 -31.70
C ARG A 8 8.91 0.53 -31.69
N GLY A 9 10.20 0.36 -31.37
CA GLY A 9 11.16 1.47 -31.40
C GLY A 9 10.77 2.61 -30.44
N GLY A 10 10.89 3.85 -30.89
CA GLY A 10 10.66 5.06 -30.06
C GLY A 10 9.23 5.19 -29.52
N THR A 11 8.21 4.69 -30.23
CA THR A 11 6.83 4.75 -29.73
C THR A 11 6.61 3.87 -28.51
N LEU A 12 7.41 2.81 -28.36
CA LEU A 12 7.42 1.99 -27.15
C LEU A 12 8.10 2.72 -26.00
N ASP A 13 9.15 3.49 -26.28
CA ASP A 13 9.83 4.30 -25.26
C ASP A 13 8.91 5.37 -24.69
N GLU A 14 8.20 6.09 -25.56
CA GLU A 14 7.18 7.07 -25.15
C GLU A 14 6.06 6.44 -24.32
N ALA A 15 5.57 5.26 -24.73
CA ALA A 15 4.54 4.54 -23.99
C ALA A 15 5.03 4.07 -22.61
N ILE A 16 6.30 3.66 -22.50
CA ILE A 16 6.92 3.32 -21.21
C ILE A 16 6.98 4.58 -20.33
N ASP A 17 7.48 5.69 -20.86
CA ASP A 17 7.66 6.92 -20.06
C ASP A 17 6.30 7.47 -19.60
N ALA A 18 5.28 7.48 -20.47
CA ALA A 18 3.91 7.87 -20.13
C ALA A 18 3.30 6.96 -19.05
N LEU A 19 3.47 5.64 -19.18
CA LEU A 19 2.97 4.69 -18.20
C LEU A 19 3.68 4.87 -16.84
N LEU A 20 5.00 5.05 -16.84
CA LEU A 20 5.76 5.26 -15.61
C LEU A 20 5.30 6.53 -14.89
N ALA A 21 5.10 7.63 -15.61
CA ALA A 21 4.57 8.87 -15.04
C ALA A 21 3.17 8.67 -14.41
N GLN A 22 2.29 7.93 -15.08
CA GLN A 22 0.98 7.59 -14.54
C GLN A 22 1.08 6.74 -13.27
N MET A 23 1.98 5.74 -13.25
CA MET A 23 2.18 4.87 -12.09
C MET A 23 2.79 5.62 -10.90
N ILE A 24 3.69 6.57 -11.14
CA ILE A 24 4.21 7.47 -10.09
C ILE A 24 3.05 8.26 -9.48
N SER A 25 2.22 8.91 -10.31
CA SER A 25 1.08 9.70 -9.84
C SER A 25 0.04 8.91 -9.05
N LEU A 26 -0.17 7.63 -9.38
CA LEU A 26 -1.07 6.73 -8.64
C LEU A 26 -0.46 6.25 -7.31
N GLY A 27 0.86 6.32 -7.15
CA GLY A 27 1.57 5.92 -5.95
C GLY A 27 1.77 4.41 -5.80
N VAL A 28 2.63 4.05 -4.83
CA VAL A 28 3.15 2.70 -4.65
C VAL A 28 2.09 1.66 -4.25
N GLU A 29 1.03 2.06 -3.56
CA GLU A 29 -0.04 1.16 -3.10
C GLU A 29 -0.96 0.72 -4.24
N LEU A 30 -1.27 1.63 -5.16
CA LEU A 30 -2.23 1.39 -6.25
C LEU A 30 -1.54 0.92 -7.54
N ALA A 31 -0.31 1.38 -7.79
CA ALA A 31 0.41 1.08 -9.02
C ALA A 31 1.92 0.90 -8.78
N PRO A 32 2.34 -0.18 -8.08
CA PRO A 32 3.74 -0.42 -7.81
C PRO A 32 4.54 -0.64 -9.09
N ILE A 33 5.61 0.13 -9.29
CA ILE A 33 6.46 0.01 -10.47
C ILE A 33 7.34 -1.23 -10.37
N SER A 34 7.17 -2.13 -11.33
CA SER A 34 8.06 -3.28 -11.53
C SER A 34 8.08 -3.70 -13.00
N ARG A 35 9.17 -4.32 -13.45
CA ARG A 35 9.26 -4.81 -14.85
C ARG A 35 8.10 -5.73 -15.25
N PRO A 36 7.66 -6.71 -14.42
CA PRO A 36 6.50 -7.54 -14.75
C PRO A 36 5.20 -6.74 -14.87
N GLU A 37 5.01 -5.72 -14.03
CA GLU A 37 3.79 -4.90 -14.04
C GLU A 37 3.74 -4.01 -15.29
N VAL A 38 4.86 -3.36 -15.63
CA VAL A 38 5.01 -2.57 -16.86
C VAL A 38 4.78 -3.45 -18.10
N GLN A 39 5.36 -4.66 -18.11
CA GLN A 39 5.13 -5.63 -19.19
C GLN A 39 3.65 -5.97 -19.36
N ARG A 40 2.95 -6.25 -18.26
CA ARG A 40 1.53 -6.61 -18.25
C ARG A 40 0.67 -5.45 -18.76
N ARG A 41 0.89 -4.23 -18.26
CA ARG A 41 0.10 -3.04 -18.62
C ARG A 41 0.31 -2.61 -20.07
N LEU A 42 1.53 -2.76 -20.61
CA LEU A 42 1.82 -2.50 -22.01
C LEU A 42 1.48 -3.67 -22.94
N GLY A 43 0.97 -4.79 -22.41
CA GLY A 43 0.60 -5.97 -23.20
C GLY A 43 1.78 -6.63 -23.92
N LEU A 44 3.00 -6.49 -23.39
CA LEU A 44 4.22 -7.01 -24.02
C LEU A 44 4.35 -8.52 -23.80
N THR A 45 4.64 -9.24 -24.87
CA THR A 45 4.77 -10.71 -24.85
C THR A 45 6.12 -11.20 -24.33
N SER A 46 7.17 -10.38 -24.43
CA SER A 46 8.53 -10.75 -24.03
C SER A 46 9.11 -9.81 -22.99
N ARG A 47 9.78 -10.39 -21.99
CA ARG A 47 10.57 -9.63 -21.00
C ARG A 47 11.81 -8.99 -21.61
N ALA A 48 12.37 -9.58 -22.67
CA ALA A 48 13.57 -9.05 -23.33
C ALA A 48 13.35 -7.65 -23.90
N THR A 49 12.10 -7.30 -24.24
CA THR A 49 11.71 -5.99 -24.77
C THR A 49 11.90 -4.84 -23.78
N LEU A 50 11.96 -5.17 -22.48
CA LEU A 50 12.22 -4.25 -21.36
C LEU A 50 13.65 -4.42 -20.79
N GLY A 51 14.57 -4.99 -21.58
CA GLY A 51 15.99 -5.07 -21.23
C GLY A 51 16.74 -3.76 -21.50
N GLY A 52 18.04 -3.73 -21.17
CA GLY A 52 18.93 -2.58 -21.42
C GLY A 52 18.43 -1.28 -20.79
N ASP A 53 18.48 -0.19 -21.55
CA ASP A 53 18.16 1.17 -21.08
C ASP A 53 16.71 1.33 -20.63
N ARG A 54 15.76 0.62 -21.26
CA ARG A 54 14.36 0.59 -20.83
C ARG A 54 14.24 -0.04 -19.44
N GLY A 55 14.98 -1.12 -19.22
CA GLY A 55 15.05 -1.79 -17.93
C GLY A 55 15.65 -0.92 -16.84
N ASN A 56 16.62 -0.06 -17.19
CA ASN A 56 17.23 0.89 -16.27
C ASN A 56 16.25 2.02 -15.92
N ARG A 57 15.54 2.58 -16.90
CA ARG A 57 14.49 3.59 -16.68
C ARG A 57 13.39 3.12 -15.74
N ILE A 58 12.90 1.89 -15.92
CA ILE A 58 11.90 1.30 -15.03
C ILE A 58 12.43 1.18 -13.59
N GLU A 59 13.70 0.80 -13.43
CA GLU A 59 14.31 0.69 -12.09
C GLU A 59 14.50 2.06 -11.44
N SER A 60 14.94 3.07 -12.20
CA SER A 60 15.04 4.45 -11.71
C SER A 60 13.68 5.00 -11.28
N ALA A 61 12.63 4.77 -12.07
CA ALA A 61 11.26 5.18 -11.75
C ALA A 61 10.72 4.45 -10.50
N ARG A 62 11.04 3.16 -10.34
CA ARG A 62 10.74 2.40 -9.12
C ARG A 62 11.39 3.02 -7.89
N ILE A 63 12.67 3.37 -7.98
CA ILE A 63 13.41 4.01 -6.88
C ILE A 63 12.79 5.37 -6.54
N ALA A 64 12.43 6.16 -7.55
CA ALA A 64 11.76 7.45 -7.34
C ALA A 64 10.42 7.29 -6.62
N GLN A 65 9.58 6.36 -7.07
CA GLN A 65 8.29 6.06 -6.45
C GLN A 65 8.43 5.61 -4.99
N LEU A 66 9.44 4.78 -4.68
CA LEU A 66 9.69 4.34 -3.31
C LEU A 66 10.14 5.50 -2.42
N LYS A 67 11.06 6.35 -2.89
CA LYS A 67 11.51 7.54 -2.15
C LYS A 67 10.35 8.50 -1.86
N GLU A 68 9.46 8.74 -2.82
CA GLU A 68 8.30 9.61 -2.64
C GLU A 68 7.32 9.07 -1.59
N SER A 69 7.20 7.74 -1.48
CA SER A 69 6.41 7.08 -0.43
C SER A 69 7.12 6.98 0.94
N GLY A 70 8.34 7.53 1.07
CA GLY A 70 9.16 7.40 2.29
C GLY A 70 9.70 5.99 2.52
N ARG A 71 9.67 5.11 1.50
CA ARG A 71 10.16 3.73 1.56
C ARG A 71 11.59 3.65 1.04
N ASP A 72 12.43 2.90 1.76
CA ASP A 72 13.80 2.66 1.35
C ASP A 72 13.84 1.80 0.06
N PRO A 73 14.40 2.32 -1.06
CA PRO A 73 14.51 1.56 -2.31
C PRO A 73 15.37 0.29 -2.20
N ASP A 74 16.32 0.27 -1.26
CA ASP A 74 17.16 -0.91 -0.95
C ASP A 74 16.49 -1.84 0.07
N GLY A 75 15.54 -1.34 0.87
CA GLY A 75 14.66 -2.12 1.74
C GLY A 75 13.69 -3.04 1.00
N ALA A 76 13.51 -2.85 -0.32
CA ALA A 76 12.79 -3.79 -1.18
C ALA A 76 13.68 -4.92 -1.73
N ARG A 77 15.01 -4.73 -1.80
CA ARG A 77 15.99 -5.77 -2.16
C ARG A 77 16.43 -6.58 -0.95
N ARG A 78 16.65 -5.92 0.19
CA ARG A 78 16.71 -6.60 1.48
C ARG A 78 15.28 -6.97 1.85
N ARG A 79 14.85 -8.17 1.50
CA ARG A 79 13.84 -8.84 2.34
C ARG A 79 14.35 -8.64 3.77
N ARG A 80 13.65 -7.82 4.58
CA ARG A 80 13.80 -7.90 6.03
C ARG A 80 13.81 -9.39 6.33
N SER A 81 14.81 -9.87 7.04
CA SER A 81 14.83 -11.29 7.39
C SER A 81 13.47 -11.64 8.00
N LEU A 82 12.98 -12.86 7.81
CA LEU A 82 11.70 -13.25 8.40
C LEU A 82 11.67 -12.90 9.90
N GLU A 83 12.82 -12.98 10.56
CA GLU A 83 13.06 -12.56 11.94
C GLU A 83 12.84 -11.06 12.17
N GLU A 84 13.41 -10.17 11.35
CA GLU A 84 13.19 -8.72 11.45
C GLU A 84 11.72 -8.34 11.20
N ARG A 85 11.06 -9.03 10.27
CA ARG A 85 9.63 -8.82 10.01
C ARG A 85 8.78 -9.31 11.19
N ILE A 86 9.10 -10.47 11.75
CA ILE A 86 8.45 -11.01 12.95
C ILE A 86 8.66 -10.07 14.14
N ALA A 87 9.86 -9.55 14.33
CA ALA A 87 10.17 -8.60 15.40
C ALA A 87 9.34 -7.32 15.26
N SER A 88 9.31 -6.72 14.06
CA SER A 88 8.50 -5.53 13.75
C SER A 88 7.00 -5.78 13.98
N LEU A 89 6.48 -6.93 13.55
CA LEU A 89 5.07 -7.27 13.75
C LEU A 89 4.75 -7.54 15.23
N LYS A 90 5.67 -8.15 15.98
CA LYS A 90 5.51 -8.34 17.43
C LYS A 90 5.47 -7.01 18.18
N THR A 91 6.33 -6.06 17.81
CA THR A 91 6.32 -4.72 18.42
C THR A 91 5.03 -3.97 18.10
N GLU A 92 4.58 -4.04 16.86
CA GLU A 92 3.32 -3.39 16.43
C GLU A 92 2.11 -4.00 17.15
N ASN A 93 2.06 -5.33 17.25
CA ASN A 93 1.01 -6.03 17.98
C ASN A 93 1.00 -5.66 19.48
N ALA A 94 2.17 -5.56 20.11
CA ALA A 94 2.27 -5.11 21.49
C ALA A 94 1.75 -3.68 21.70
N VAL A 95 1.99 -2.77 20.75
CA VAL A 95 1.45 -1.41 20.79
C VAL A 95 -0.06 -1.42 20.62
N LEU A 96 -0.59 -2.17 19.65
CA LEU A 96 -2.02 -2.29 19.41
C LEU A 96 -2.77 -2.89 20.61
N LEU A 97 -2.18 -3.90 21.27
CA LEU A 97 -2.75 -4.46 22.50
C LEU A 97 -2.84 -3.42 23.62
N ARG A 98 -1.80 -2.62 23.82
CA ARG A 98 -1.84 -1.53 24.81
C ARG A 98 -2.90 -0.48 24.48
N GLN A 99 -2.99 -0.08 23.21
CA GLN A 99 -4.02 0.87 22.77
C GLN A 99 -5.43 0.32 22.97
N ARG A 100 -5.64 -0.96 22.64
CA ARG A 100 -6.90 -1.67 22.88
C ARG A 100 -7.27 -1.64 24.35
N ASP A 101 -6.33 -1.98 25.23
CA ASP A 101 -6.58 -2.04 26.68
C ASP A 101 -6.94 -0.66 27.24
N LEU A 102 -6.22 0.39 26.82
CA LEU A 102 -6.54 1.78 27.18
C LEU A 102 -7.94 2.20 26.72
N LEU A 103 -8.34 1.83 25.50
CA LEU A 103 -9.68 2.13 24.99
C LEU A 103 -10.76 1.37 25.77
N PHE A 104 -10.53 0.11 26.13
CA PHE A 104 -11.44 -0.65 26.99
C PHE A 104 -11.60 -0.02 28.37
N GLU A 105 -10.49 0.44 28.97
CA GLU A 105 -10.51 1.10 30.28
C GLU A 105 -11.33 2.39 30.22
N ALA A 106 -11.07 3.22 29.19
CA ALA A 106 -11.83 4.46 28.96
C ALA A 106 -13.33 4.20 28.73
N LEU A 107 -13.68 3.20 27.91
CA LEU A 107 -15.08 2.84 27.66
C LEU A 107 -15.76 2.32 28.93
N SER A 108 -15.06 1.54 29.75
CA SER A 108 -15.58 1.03 31.01
C SER A 108 -15.86 2.16 32.00
N ALA A 109 -14.97 3.14 32.09
CA ALA A 109 -15.17 4.34 32.91
C ALA A 109 -16.35 5.18 32.43
N ILE A 110 -16.49 5.38 31.12
CA ILE A 110 -17.64 6.10 30.53
C ILE A 110 -18.95 5.36 30.86
N ALA A 111 -19.01 4.05 30.60
CA ALA A 111 -20.19 3.25 30.88
C ALA A 111 -20.58 3.31 32.37
N HIS A 112 -19.60 3.19 33.27
CA HIS A 112 -19.83 3.29 34.71
C HIS A 112 -20.38 4.66 35.12
N ASN A 113 -19.81 5.74 34.60
CA ASN A 113 -20.30 7.10 34.85
C ASN A 113 -21.72 7.32 34.32
N CYS A 114 -22.04 6.77 33.14
CA CYS A 114 -23.40 6.85 32.61
C CYS A 114 -24.40 6.13 33.53
N LEU A 115 -24.06 4.93 34.03
CA LEU A 115 -24.90 4.22 35.00
C LEU A 115 -25.12 5.02 36.30
N LEU A 116 -24.05 5.59 36.87
CA LEU A 116 -24.14 6.40 38.09
C LEU A 116 -25.03 7.64 37.92
N ASN A 117 -25.05 8.22 36.73
CA ASN A 117 -25.87 9.38 36.39
C ASN A 117 -27.28 9.01 35.89
N GLY A 118 -27.65 7.72 35.89
CA GLY A 118 -28.95 7.24 35.40
C GLY A 118 -29.15 7.42 33.89
N LEU A 119 -28.06 7.56 33.14
CA LEU A 119 -28.08 7.71 31.68
C LEU A 119 -28.18 6.33 31.01
N ASP A 120 -28.93 6.26 29.90
CA ASP A 120 -29.01 5.05 29.10
C ASP A 120 -27.70 4.78 28.35
N VAL A 121 -26.90 3.87 28.89
CA VAL A 121 -25.61 3.43 28.33
C VAL A 121 -25.77 2.86 26.92
N GLU A 122 -26.86 2.13 26.66
CA GLU A 122 -27.09 1.46 25.38
C GLU A 122 -27.30 2.49 24.27
N SER A 123 -28.12 3.52 24.53
CA SER A 123 -28.28 4.65 23.62
C SER A 123 -26.98 5.42 23.40
N ILE A 124 -26.16 5.61 24.43
CA ILE A 124 -24.89 6.36 24.33
C ILE A 124 -23.84 5.59 23.52
N MET A 125 -23.79 4.26 23.67
CA MET A 125 -22.80 3.40 22.99
C MET A 125 -23.25 2.93 21.60
N ALA A 126 -24.52 3.13 21.22
CA ALA A 126 -25.06 2.72 19.92
C ALA A 126 -24.24 3.15 18.68
N PRO A 127 -23.66 4.37 18.61
CA PRO A 127 -22.84 4.79 17.47
C PRO A 127 -21.58 3.95 17.24
N LEU A 128 -21.05 3.33 18.31
CA LEU A 128 -19.82 2.53 18.24
C LEU A 128 -20.05 1.12 17.67
N ARG A 129 -21.31 0.67 17.55
CA ARG A 129 -21.64 -0.69 17.09
C ARG A 129 -21.62 -0.88 15.57
N ASN A 130 -21.56 0.19 14.78
CA ASN A 130 -21.71 0.15 13.30
C ASN A 130 -20.49 0.63 12.53
N THR A 131 -19.34 -0.07 12.63
CA THR A 131 -18.16 0.23 11.81
C THR A 131 -17.75 -0.87 10.82
N HIS A 132 -18.53 -1.95 10.68
CA HIS A 132 -18.32 -2.98 9.65
C HIS A 132 -19.55 -3.19 8.75
N LYS A 133 -19.89 -2.17 7.96
CA LYS A 133 -20.52 -2.35 6.64
C LYS A 133 -19.89 -1.37 5.66
N SER A 134 -18.71 -1.71 5.15
CA SER A 134 -18.24 -1.19 3.88
C SER A 134 -17.87 -2.40 3.03
N THR A 135 -18.61 -2.51 1.92
CA THR A 135 -18.50 -3.37 0.73
C THR A 135 -17.18 -4.10 0.49
#